data_AF-A0A0M3HEZ4-F1
#
_entry.id   AF-A0A0M3HEZ4-F1
#
_cell.length_a   1.000
_cell.length_b   1.000
_cell.length_c   1.000
_cell.angle_alpha   90.00
_cell.angle_beta   90.00
_cell.angle_gamma   90.00
#
_symmetry.space_group_name_H-M   'P 1'
#
loop_
_entity.id
_entity.type
_entity.pdbx_description
1 polymer ?
#
loop_
_entity_poly.entity_id
_entity_poly.type
_entity_poly.pdbx_seq_one_letter_code
_entity_poly.pdbx_strand_id
1 'polypeptide(L)'
;MLRKRRVRVSKIFRLLHVQNVPTNISGVHCRLIRICLFDLTGRTGRQVVSNVHTIKAQARPRVEQTWIFISKTDGEHSSIEFSDFFVRSNYIQTDVVILIEVSVVHNDANAKLVETPLGYATLPIIGDSGHCCLQNKTYTRTLLSGNFFEKNSAGSAPKTTQIKLSLRVSDVNEAIVSFVDSLPDILIWNPMFARLGFYYRRSLGEVLLKQRGNPMSGELICDPFLATFPIVAEQLDVMDLVRSLWVEKLKSYGNKKREESEETAHFREVYVNTAFVLYDVIPMPEFDLLNPQVLAERFAILKAFKEQYVTNTDPLKYLSTHRCKPVDIFGQAIDLIGRHAID
;
A
#
# COMPACT_ATOMS: atom_id res chain seq x y z
N MET A 1 17.24 15.18 -13.27
CA MET A 1 16.81 13.77 -13.42
C MET A 1 16.60 13.24 -12.00
N LEU A 2 15.46 12.65 -11.66
CA LEU A 2 15.26 12.07 -10.32
C LEU A 2 16.29 10.94 -10.14
N ARG A 3 17.20 11.06 -9.18
CA ARG A 3 18.33 10.14 -9.05
C ARG A 3 17.85 8.84 -8.39
N LYS A 4 18.14 7.69 -9.01
CA LYS A 4 17.99 6.38 -8.37
C LYS A 4 18.71 6.41 -7.02
N ARG A 5 18.01 6.09 -5.94
CA ARG A 5 18.60 6.03 -4.60
C ARG A 5 18.69 4.58 -4.16
N ARG A 6 19.94 4.10 -4.09
CA ARG A 6 20.23 2.83 -3.43
C ARG A 6 20.00 3.00 -1.94
N VAL A 7 19.14 2.16 -1.39
CA VAL A 7 18.88 2.04 0.04
C VAL A 7 19.58 0.80 0.58
N ARG A 8 19.81 0.75 1.88
CA ARG A 8 20.49 -0.38 2.53
C ARG A 8 19.69 -1.68 2.43
N VAL A 9 18.37 -1.58 2.55
CA VAL A 9 17.45 -2.70 2.45
C VAL A 9 16.48 -2.42 1.31
N SER A 10 16.53 -3.24 0.27
CA SER A 10 15.57 -3.26 -0.85
C SER A 10 15.31 -4.72 -1.19
N LYS A 11 14.21 -5.27 -0.67
CA LYS A 11 13.88 -6.71 -0.78
C LYS A 11 12.40 -6.89 -1.09
N ILE A 12 12.08 -7.97 -1.80
CA ILE A 12 10.72 -8.46 -2.01
C ILE A 12 10.44 -9.54 -0.96
N PHE A 13 9.25 -9.47 -0.39
CA PHE A 13 8.69 -10.42 0.55
C PHE A 13 7.45 -11.03 -0.07
N ARG A 14 7.31 -12.34 0.04
CA ARG A 14 6.12 -13.09 -0.35
C ARG A 14 5.58 -13.85 0.85
N LEU A 15 4.38 -13.54 1.29
CA LEU A 15 3.66 -14.34 2.29
C LEU A 15 3.28 -15.69 1.67
N LEU A 16 3.66 -16.80 2.32
CA LEU A 16 3.39 -18.15 1.81
C LEU A 16 2.15 -18.75 2.45
N HIS A 17 2.09 -18.73 3.78
CA HIS A 17 0.95 -19.22 4.56
C HIS A 17 1.08 -18.81 6.03
N VAL A 18 -0.05 -18.81 6.71
CA VAL A 18 -0.13 -18.81 8.19
C VAL A 18 -0.74 -20.14 8.61
N GLN A 19 -0.11 -20.87 9.52
CA GLN A 19 -0.54 -22.19 9.97
C GLN A 19 -0.87 -22.19 11.46
N ASN A 20 -1.62 -23.22 11.88
CA ASN A 20 -2.06 -23.44 13.26
C ASN A 20 -2.89 -22.28 13.82
N VAL A 21 -3.63 -21.60 12.95
CA VAL A 21 -4.54 -20.54 13.36
C VAL A 21 -5.72 -21.15 14.14
N PRO A 22 -6.10 -20.59 15.30
CA PRO A 22 -7.28 -21.05 16.03
C PRO A 22 -8.57 -20.95 15.20
N THR A 23 -9.40 -21.99 15.22
CA THR A 23 -10.69 -22.06 14.49
C THR A 23 -11.89 -21.76 15.39
N ASN A 24 -11.69 -21.58 16.69
CA ASN A 24 -12.73 -21.28 17.67
C ASN A 24 -13.24 -19.82 17.58
N ILE A 25 -12.70 -19.02 16.66
CA ILE A 25 -13.14 -17.65 16.44
C ILE A 25 -14.35 -17.68 15.51
N SER A 26 -15.54 -17.51 16.09
CA SER A 26 -16.79 -17.45 15.35
C SER A 26 -16.94 -16.12 14.62
N GLY A 27 -17.65 -16.14 13.48
CA GLY A 27 -18.01 -14.91 12.76
C GLY A 27 -16.82 -14.14 12.15
N VAL A 28 -15.75 -14.83 11.74
CA VAL A 28 -14.61 -14.19 11.07
C VAL A 28 -15.02 -13.68 9.69
N HIS A 29 -15.03 -12.35 9.55
CA HIS A 29 -15.30 -11.63 8.30
C HIS A 29 -14.03 -11.44 7.47
N CYS A 30 -12.92 -11.09 8.13
CA CYS A 30 -11.67 -10.79 7.47
C CYS A 30 -10.46 -11.34 8.24
N ARG A 31 -9.39 -11.65 7.52
CA ARG A 31 -8.11 -12.13 8.04
C ARG A 31 -7.05 -11.18 7.52
N LEU A 32 -6.35 -10.49 8.41
CA LEU A 32 -5.45 -9.41 8.03
C LEU A 32 -4.03 -9.69 8.51
N ILE A 33 -3.08 -9.25 7.70
CA ILE A 33 -1.66 -9.22 8.00
C ILE A 33 -1.22 -7.76 7.88
N ARG A 34 -0.78 -7.16 8.99
CA ARG A 34 -0.21 -5.80 8.99
C ARG A 34 1.29 -5.85 9.09
N ILE A 35 1.95 -5.11 8.22
CA ILE A 35 3.41 -5.07 8.11
C ILE A 35 3.87 -3.63 8.19
N CYS A 36 4.84 -3.35 9.06
CA CYS A 36 5.49 -2.05 9.14
C CYS A 36 6.97 -2.20 9.54
N LEU A 37 7.76 -1.15 9.35
CA LEU A 37 9.01 -1.00 10.07
C LEU A 37 8.71 -0.45 11.45
N PHE A 38 9.39 -1.00 12.44
CA PHE A 38 9.18 -0.64 13.84
C PHE A 38 10.52 -0.43 14.54
N ASP A 39 10.64 0.67 15.27
CA ASP A 39 11.78 0.99 16.11
C ASP A 39 11.57 0.42 17.52
N LEU A 40 12.39 -0.57 17.89
CA LEU A 40 12.36 -1.22 19.19
C LEU A 40 13.08 -0.42 20.29
N THR A 41 13.76 0.68 19.96
CA THR A 41 14.57 1.41 20.93
C THR A 41 13.72 1.95 22.08
N GLY A 42 14.21 1.72 23.30
CA GLY A 42 13.60 2.29 24.50
C GLY A 42 13.86 3.80 24.70
N ARG A 43 14.72 4.41 23.88
CA ARG A 43 15.20 5.80 24.07
C ARG A 43 14.30 6.84 23.42
N THR A 44 13.86 6.60 22.18
CA THR A 44 12.92 7.46 21.43
C THR A 44 11.47 7.01 21.57
N GLY A 45 11.26 5.85 22.20
CA GLY A 45 9.96 5.22 22.36
C GLY A 45 9.68 4.22 21.24
N ARG A 46 9.07 3.10 21.61
CA ARG A 46 8.63 2.07 20.67
C ARG A 46 7.59 2.65 19.72
N GLN A 47 7.89 2.71 18.43
CA GLN A 47 6.99 3.30 17.44
C GLN A 47 7.13 2.71 16.04
N VAL A 48 6.05 2.84 15.27
CA VAL A 48 6.04 2.60 13.83
C VAL A 48 6.85 3.69 13.14
N VAL A 49 7.76 3.30 12.25
CA VAL A 49 8.66 4.23 11.53
C VAL A 49 8.55 4.13 10.00
N SER A 50 7.48 3.51 9.51
CA SER A 50 7.09 3.50 8.10
C SER A 50 5.58 3.61 7.96
N ASN A 51 5.08 3.60 6.74
CA ASN A 51 3.67 3.29 6.50
C ASN A 51 3.34 1.85 6.96
N VAL A 52 2.06 1.59 7.23
CA VAL A 52 1.55 0.24 7.55
C VAL A 52 0.95 -0.37 6.28
N HIS A 53 1.53 -1.47 5.82
CA HIS A 53 1.02 -2.23 4.69
C HIS A 53 0.10 -3.35 5.17
N THR A 54 -1.08 -3.49 4.56
CA THR A 54 -2.07 -4.49 4.94
C THR A 54 -2.30 -5.49 3.82
N ILE A 55 -2.31 -6.78 4.15
CA ILE A 55 -2.65 -7.88 3.24
C ILE A 55 -3.81 -8.68 3.83
N LYS A 56 -4.80 -8.99 3.00
CA LYS A 56 -5.94 -9.86 3.32
C LYS A 56 -5.62 -11.30 2.96
N ALA A 57 -5.81 -12.21 3.92
CA ALA A 57 -5.59 -13.64 3.73
C ALA A 57 -6.91 -14.38 3.45
N GLN A 58 -6.81 -15.54 2.81
CA GLN A 58 -7.94 -16.45 2.59
C GLN A 58 -7.73 -17.72 3.42
N ALA A 59 -8.80 -18.26 4.02
CA ALA A 59 -8.71 -19.58 4.63
C ALA A 59 -8.55 -20.64 3.53
N ARG A 60 -7.64 -21.59 3.72
CA ARG A 60 -7.48 -22.71 2.79
C ARG A 60 -8.73 -23.59 2.86
N PRO A 61 -9.42 -23.84 1.73
CA PRO A 61 -10.52 -24.80 1.71
C PRO A 61 -10.03 -26.16 2.23
N ARG A 62 -10.75 -26.76 3.19
CA ARG A 62 -10.46 -28.05 3.86
C ARG A 62 -9.40 -28.03 4.98
N VAL A 63 -8.65 -26.94 5.17
CA VAL A 63 -7.70 -26.79 6.29
C VAL A 63 -7.83 -25.38 6.86
N GLU A 64 -8.91 -25.12 7.59
CA GLU A 64 -9.26 -23.77 8.07
C GLU A 64 -8.21 -23.15 9.00
N GLN A 65 -7.40 -23.98 9.67
CA GLN A 65 -6.24 -23.57 10.47
C GLN A 65 -5.07 -23.02 9.64
N THR A 66 -5.15 -23.12 8.31
CA THR A 66 -4.14 -22.60 7.38
C THR A 66 -4.73 -21.48 6.54
N TRP A 67 -4.08 -20.32 6.57
CA TRP A 67 -4.38 -19.21 5.68
C TRP A 67 -3.39 -19.19 4.53
N ILE A 68 -3.90 -18.84 3.35
CA ILE A 68 -3.18 -18.73 2.09
C ILE A 68 -3.35 -17.33 1.51
N PHE A 69 -2.53 -17.04 0.51
CA PHE A 69 -2.45 -15.72 -0.12
C PHE A 69 -2.43 -15.86 -1.64
N ILE A 70 -2.86 -14.82 -2.34
CA ILE A 70 -2.85 -14.76 -3.79
C ILE A 70 -1.45 -14.36 -4.25
N SER A 71 -0.87 -15.11 -5.18
CA SER A 71 0.48 -14.85 -5.72
C SER A 71 0.50 -14.59 -7.23
N LYS A 72 -0.65 -14.73 -7.90
CA LYS A 72 -0.80 -14.48 -9.33
C LYS A 72 -1.73 -13.30 -9.54
N THR A 73 -1.36 -12.43 -10.46
CA THR A 73 -2.20 -11.33 -10.91
C THR A 73 -3.02 -11.81 -12.10
N ASP A 74 -4.19 -12.37 -11.84
CA ASP A 74 -5.16 -12.80 -12.86
C ASP A 74 -6.19 -11.70 -13.21
N GLY A 75 -6.31 -10.68 -12.36
CA GLY A 75 -7.25 -9.57 -12.53
C GLY A 75 -8.59 -9.79 -11.83
N GLU A 76 -8.78 -10.93 -11.18
CA GLU A 76 -9.97 -11.24 -10.39
C GLU A 76 -9.82 -10.77 -8.94
N HIS A 77 -8.60 -10.86 -8.41
CA HIS A 77 -8.28 -10.50 -7.03
C HIS A 77 -7.89 -9.03 -6.84
N SER A 78 -8.28 -8.47 -5.70
CA SER A 78 -7.85 -7.12 -5.31
C SER A 78 -6.39 -7.13 -4.84
N SER A 79 -5.71 -6.00 -5.02
CA SER A 79 -4.33 -5.81 -4.56
C SER A 79 -4.10 -6.11 -3.09
N ILE A 80 -5.11 -5.97 -2.25
CA ILE A 80 -5.01 -6.28 -0.83
C ILE A 80 -4.82 -7.79 -0.56
N GLU A 81 -5.26 -8.67 -1.46
CA GLU A 81 -5.12 -10.12 -1.31
C GLU A 81 -3.74 -10.63 -1.78
N PHE A 82 -2.95 -9.75 -2.39
CA PHE A 82 -1.69 -10.10 -3.00
C PHE A 82 -0.59 -10.30 -1.95
N SER A 83 0.07 -11.44 -2.03
CA SER A 83 1.10 -11.90 -1.09
C SER A 83 2.41 -11.11 -1.12
N ASP A 84 2.70 -10.42 -2.22
CA ASP A 84 4.00 -9.77 -2.41
C ASP A 84 3.97 -8.31 -1.95
N PHE A 85 4.97 -7.94 -1.19
CA PHE A 85 5.30 -6.56 -0.83
C PHE A 85 6.81 -6.35 -0.94
N PHE A 86 7.26 -5.14 -1.26
CA PHE A 86 8.67 -4.78 -1.09
C PHE A 86 8.85 -3.96 0.17
N VAL A 87 10.05 -4.04 0.75
CA VAL A 87 10.50 -3.19 1.85
C VAL A 87 11.71 -2.40 1.38
N ARG A 88 11.60 -1.07 1.46
CA ARG A 88 12.70 -0.12 1.35
C ARG A 88 12.99 0.47 2.72
N SER A 89 14.26 0.44 3.11
CA SER A 89 14.73 1.05 4.35
C SER A 89 16.18 1.49 4.21
N ASN A 90 16.49 2.67 4.75
CA ASN A 90 17.85 3.20 4.86
C ASN A 90 18.35 3.26 6.31
N TYR A 91 17.63 2.66 7.26
CA TYR A 91 18.06 2.54 8.65
C TYR A 91 19.36 1.72 8.78
N ILE A 92 20.14 2.03 9.82
CA ILE A 92 21.38 1.32 10.20
C ILE A 92 21.28 0.65 11.57
N GLN A 93 20.23 0.98 12.31
CA GLN A 93 19.98 0.52 13.66
C GLN A 93 19.43 -0.91 13.61
N THR A 94 20.02 -1.81 14.38
CA THR A 94 19.55 -3.20 14.54
C THR A 94 18.20 -3.29 15.25
N ASP A 95 17.86 -2.25 16.03
CA ASP A 95 16.57 -2.10 16.71
C ASP A 95 15.41 -1.79 15.76
N VAL A 96 15.70 -1.35 14.52
CA VAL A 96 14.64 -1.20 13.51
C VAL A 96 14.42 -2.54 12.82
N VAL A 97 13.22 -3.08 12.97
CA VAL A 97 12.82 -4.40 12.47
C VAL A 97 11.60 -4.29 11.58
N ILE A 98 11.34 -5.32 10.77
CA ILE A 98 10.00 -5.53 10.22
C ILE A 98 9.15 -6.16 11.33
N LEU A 99 8.00 -5.55 11.61
CA LEU A 99 6.95 -6.11 12.44
C LEU A 99 5.84 -6.65 11.53
N ILE A 100 5.38 -7.87 11.78
CA ILE A 100 4.27 -8.51 11.07
C ILE A 100 3.25 -8.95 12.11
N GLU A 101 2.09 -8.29 12.15
CA GLU A 101 0.96 -8.67 12.99
C GLU A 101 -0.07 -9.46 12.19
N VAL A 102 -0.64 -10.48 12.82
CA VAL A 102 -1.70 -11.31 12.27
C VAL A 102 -2.96 -11.11 13.10
N SER A 103 -4.07 -10.77 12.45
CA SER A 103 -5.33 -10.45 13.11
C SER A 103 -6.54 -10.99 12.36
N VAL A 104 -7.66 -11.02 13.06
CA VAL A 104 -8.98 -11.35 12.49
C VAL A 104 -9.96 -10.23 12.79
N VAL A 105 -10.82 -9.97 11.83
CA VAL A 105 -11.96 -9.07 12.00
C VAL A 105 -13.19 -9.94 12.15
N HIS A 106 -13.89 -9.82 13.27
CA HIS A 106 -15.05 -10.64 13.60
C HIS A 106 -16.09 -9.82 14.38
N ASN A 107 -17.29 -10.37 14.53
CA ASN A 107 -18.28 -9.80 15.43
C ASN A 107 -17.94 -10.18 16.88
N ASP A 108 -17.96 -9.20 17.77
CA ASP A 108 -17.91 -9.43 19.21
C ASP A 108 -19.26 -9.96 19.74
N ALA A 109 -19.35 -10.16 21.06
CA ALA A 109 -20.58 -10.63 21.71
C ALA A 109 -21.79 -9.69 21.54
N ASN A 110 -21.55 -8.42 21.20
CA ASN A 110 -22.58 -7.40 20.96
C ASN A 110 -22.87 -7.19 19.47
N ALA A 111 -22.43 -8.11 18.60
CA ALA A 111 -22.51 -8.00 17.15
C ALA A 111 -21.80 -6.77 16.56
N LYS A 112 -20.86 -6.18 17.31
CA LYS A 112 -20.00 -5.10 16.81
C LYS A 112 -18.80 -5.70 16.10
N LEU A 113 -18.47 -5.16 14.93
CA LEU A 113 -17.27 -5.54 14.21
C LEU A 113 -16.03 -5.05 14.96
N VAL A 114 -15.17 -5.98 15.34
CA VAL A 114 -13.91 -5.72 16.06
C VAL A 114 -12.76 -6.45 15.39
N GLU A 115 -11.58 -5.88 15.52
CA GLU A 115 -10.35 -6.53 15.10
C GLU A 115 -9.58 -7.06 16.31
N THR A 116 -9.30 -8.36 16.28
CA THR A 116 -8.60 -9.06 17.35
C THR A 116 -7.25 -9.57 16.86
N PRO A 117 -6.13 -9.15 17.46
CA PRO A 117 -4.81 -9.66 17.12
C PRO A 117 -4.65 -11.10 17.61
N LEU A 118 -4.06 -11.94 16.76
CA LEU A 118 -3.72 -13.33 17.06
C LEU A 118 -2.25 -13.50 17.48
N GLY A 119 -1.42 -12.53 17.11
CA GLY A 119 -0.03 -12.45 17.49
C GLY A 119 0.81 -11.75 16.43
N TYR A 120 2.09 -11.56 16.73
CA TYR A 120 3.01 -10.85 15.85
C TYR A 120 4.36 -11.57 15.75
N ALA A 121 5.11 -11.26 14.71
CA ALA A 121 6.49 -11.67 14.54
C ALA A 121 7.35 -10.47 14.18
N THR A 122 8.62 -10.51 14.59
CA THR A 122 9.63 -9.54 14.14
C THR A 122 10.65 -10.23 13.26
N LEU A 123 11.18 -9.47 12.30
CA LEU A 123 12.27 -9.89 11.45
C LEU A 123 13.34 -8.78 11.40
N PRO A 124 14.58 -9.05 11.85
CA PRO A 124 15.64 -8.07 11.75
C PRO A 124 15.97 -7.82 10.28
N ILE A 125 16.16 -6.54 9.95
CA ILE A 125 16.54 -6.11 8.61
C ILE A 125 18.00 -5.71 8.49
N ILE A 126 18.61 -5.31 9.61
CA ILE A 126 20.02 -4.93 9.73
C ILE A 126 20.70 -5.86 10.75
N GLY A 127 21.88 -6.36 10.41
CA GLY A 127 22.74 -7.12 11.34
C GLY A 127 23.75 -6.22 12.06
N ASP A 128 24.53 -6.80 12.97
CA ASP A 128 25.49 -6.06 13.81
C ASP A 128 26.55 -5.27 13.03
N SER A 129 26.79 -5.63 11.77
CA SER A 129 27.69 -4.91 10.86
C SER A 129 27.08 -3.63 10.25
N GLY A 130 25.82 -3.30 10.56
CA GLY A 130 25.10 -2.17 9.95
C GLY A 130 24.65 -2.42 8.51
N HIS A 131 24.77 -3.66 8.01
CA HIS A 131 24.34 -4.09 6.69
C HIS A 131 23.07 -4.93 6.73
N CYS A 132 22.37 -5.01 5.59
CA CYS A 132 21.19 -5.85 5.43
C CYS A 132 21.50 -7.30 5.77
N CYS A 133 20.80 -7.87 6.74
CA CYS A 133 20.98 -9.27 7.16
C CYS A 133 19.99 -10.24 6.49
N LEU A 134 19.08 -9.73 5.64
CA LEU A 134 18.08 -10.54 4.96
C LEU A 134 18.69 -11.31 3.78
N GLN A 135 18.67 -12.63 3.90
CA GLN A 135 19.05 -13.58 2.84
C GLN A 135 17.86 -13.98 1.97
N ASN A 136 18.13 -14.34 0.71
CA ASN A 136 17.14 -14.85 -0.23
C ASN A 136 16.72 -16.29 0.12
N LYS A 137 15.81 -16.42 1.07
CA LYS A 137 15.33 -17.72 1.56
C LYS A 137 13.92 -17.62 2.13
N THR A 138 13.37 -18.78 2.48
CA THR A 138 12.14 -18.87 3.26
C THR A 138 12.46 -18.70 4.74
N TYR A 139 11.66 -17.87 5.42
CA TYR A 139 11.66 -17.68 6.86
C TYR A 139 10.36 -18.21 7.42
N THR A 140 10.45 -18.96 8.51
CA THR A 140 9.29 -19.32 9.32
C THR A 140 9.47 -18.73 10.71
N ARG A 141 8.41 -18.09 11.21
CA ARG A 141 8.36 -17.45 12.52
C ARG A 141 7.14 -17.93 13.27
N THR A 142 7.34 -18.39 14.49
CA THR A 142 6.26 -18.61 15.44
C THR A 142 5.83 -17.26 15.98
N LEU A 143 4.53 -16.97 15.99
CA LEU A 143 4.03 -15.68 16.47
C LEU A 143 4.13 -15.60 17.99
N LEU A 144 4.39 -14.40 18.48
CA LEU A 144 4.32 -13.99 19.87
C LEU A 144 2.92 -13.48 20.20
N SER A 145 2.43 -13.77 21.40
CA SER A 145 1.16 -13.30 21.91
C SER A 145 1.20 -11.80 22.18
N GLY A 146 0.09 -11.11 21.97
CA GLY A 146 -0.09 -9.70 22.32
C GLY A 146 -0.48 -8.86 21.11
N ASN A 147 -0.76 -7.59 21.40
CA ASN A 147 -0.95 -6.53 20.42
C ASN A 147 0.26 -5.59 20.52
N PHE A 148 0.97 -5.38 19.41
CA PHE A 148 2.16 -4.53 19.44
C PHE A 148 1.86 -3.06 19.13
N PHE A 149 0.67 -2.76 18.58
CA PHE A 149 0.18 -1.40 18.38
C PHE A 149 -0.43 -0.77 19.65
N GLU A 150 -0.76 -1.58 20.67
CA GLU A 150 -1.26 -1.07 21.95
C GLU A 150 -0.11 -0.68 22.90
N LYS A 151 -0.05 0.60 23.26
CA LYS A 151 1.00 1.21 24.09
C LYS A 151 1.12 0.68 25.53
N ASN A 152 0.23 -0.21 26.00
CA ASN A 152 0.10 -0.55 27.42
C ASN A 152 -0.06 -2.06 27.72
N SER A 153 0.81 -2.92 27.19
CA SER A 153 0.99 -4.26 27.79
C SER A 153 2.08 -4.22 28.87
N ALA A 154 1.81 -3.47 29.94
CA ALA A 154 2.58 -3.52 31.17
C ALA A 154 2.31 -4.86 31.88
N GLY A 155 3.30 -5.76 31.94
CA GLY A 155 3.36 -6.75 33.02
C GLY A 155 3.77 -8.18 32.68
N SER A 156 3.75 -8.62 31.42
CA SER A 156 4.18 -10.00 31.09
C SER A 156 4.98 -10.07 29.79
N ALA A 157 6.11 -10.77 29.83
CA ALA A 157 6.86 -11.08 28.62
C ALA A 157 5.96 -11.81 27.60
N PRO A 158 6.03 -11.45 26.31
CA PRO A 158 5.21 -12.07 25.27
C PRO A 158 5.49 -13.58 25.22
N LYS A 159 4.42 -14.39 25.22
CA LYS A 159 4.51 -15.85 25.14
C LYS A 159 4.49 -16.29 23.69
N THR A 160 5.17 -17.37 23.36
CA THR A 160 5.05 -17.99 22.04
C THR A 160 3.68 -18.62 21.86
N THR A 161 3.06 -18.37 20.71
CA THR A 161 1.83 -19.03 20.28
C THR A 161 2.15 -20.33 19.52
N GLN A 162 1.12 -21.06 19.07
CA GLN A 162 1.28 -22.18 18.14
C GLN A 162 1.29 -21.73 16.67
N ILE A 163 0.92 -20.48 16.39
CA ILE A 163 0.72 -19.95 15.04
C ILE A 163 2.06 -19.74 14.37
N LYS A 164 2.19 -20.23 13.12
CA LYS A 164 3.42 -20.11 12.32
C LYS A 164 3.17 -19.29 11.07
N LEU A 165 3.93 -18.23 10.89
CA LEU A 165 3.99 -17.41 9.68
C LEU A 165 5.18 -17.86 8.82
N SER A 166 4.93 -18.20 7.57
CA SER A 166 5.96 -18.50 6.58
C SER A 166 5.98 -17.47 5.46
N LEU A 167 7.16 -16.94 5.17
CA LEU A 167 7.38 -15.93 4.13
C LEU A 167 8.69 -16.19 3.38
N ARG A 168 8.75 -15.80 2.11
CA ARG A 168 9.98 -15.85 1.30
C ARG A 168 10.52 -14.45 1.10
N VAL A 169 11.82 -14.29 1.28
CA VAL A 169 12.53 -13.06 0.92
C VAL A 169 13.35 -13.30 -0.34
N SER A 170 13.37 -12.32 -1.23
CA SER A 170 14.23 -12.28 -2.41
C SER A 170 14.70 -10.86 -2.71
N ASP A 171 15.69 -10.74 -3.58
CA ASP A 171 16.02 -9.45 -4.18
C ASP A 171 14.85 -8.92 -5.02
N VAL A 172 14.86 -7.59 -5.22
CA VAL A 172 13.92 -6.95 -6.13
C VAL A 172 14.23 -7.37 -7.56
N ASN A 173 13.21 -7.79 -8.30
CA ASN A 173 13.34 -8.23 -9.68
C ASN A 173 13.83 -7.08 -10.58
N GLU A 174 14.77 -7.36 -11.48
CA GLU A 174 15.31 -6.43 -12.48
C GLU A 174 14.22 -5.72 -13.29
N ALA A 175 13.09 -6.38 -13.55
CA ALA A 175 11.97 -5.80 -14.29
C ALA A 175 11.31 -4.60 -13.60
N ILE A 176 11.40 -4.51 -12.26
CA ILE A 176 10.77 -3.44 -11.47
C ILE A 176 11.77 -2.65 -10.63
N VAL A 177 13.04 -3.06 -10.58
CA VAL A 177 14.05 -2.45 -9.70
C VAL A 177 14.23 -0.96 -9.94
N SER A 178 14.15 -0.52 -11.21
CA SER A 178 14.24 0.90 -11.57
C SER A 178 13.08 1.73 -10.99
N PHE A 179 11.87 1.18 -10.97
CA PHE A 179 10.70 1.82 -10.38
C PHE A 179 10.86 1.88 -8.87
N VAL A 180 11.18 0.75 -8.24
CA VAL A 180 11.38 0.64 -6.78
C VAL A 180 12.48 1.58 -6.29
N ASP A 181 13.61 1.69 -7.01
CA ASP A 181 14.74 2.58 -6.66
C ASP A 181 14.47 4.08 -6.76
N SER A 182 13.31 4.46 -7.33
CA SER A 182 12.88 5.85 -7.41
C SER A 182 11.89 6.24 -6.29
N LEU A 183 11.38 5.26 -5.56
CA LEU A 183 10.45 5.44 -4.45
C LEU A 183 11.18 5.94 -3.18
N PRO A 184 10.44 6.45 -2.18
CA PRO A 184 11.01 6.88 -0.90
C PRO A 184 11.96 5.87 -0.27
N ASP A 185 12.88 6.39 0.55
CA ASP A 185 13.94 5.59 1.16
C ASP A 185 13.40 4.62 2.24
N ILE A 186 12.23 4.96 2.80
CA ILE A 186 11.47 4.19 3.76
C ILE A 186 10.07 3.98 3.19
N LEU A 187 9.74 2.75 2.79
CA LEU A 187 8.43 2.42 2.22
C LEU A 187 8.21 0.90 2.26
N ILE A 188 7.01 0.49 2.67
CA ILE A 188 6.52 -0.88 2.47
C ILE A 188 5.31 -0.83 1.53
N TRP A 189 5.38 -1.48 0.37
CA TRP A 189 4.29 -1.36 -0.58
C TRP A 189 4.17 -2.54 -1.54
N ASN A 190 3.02 -2.60 -2.22
CA ASN A 190 2.73 -3.64 -3.19
C ASN A 190 3.51 -3.37 -4.51
N PRO A 191 4.31 -4.34 -5.02
CA PRO A 191 5.08 -4.17 -6.25
C PRO A 191 4.22 -3.82 -7.47
N MET A 192 2.94 -4.21 -7.48
CA MET A 192 2.00 -3.87 -8.55
C MET A 192 1.81 -2.36 -8.74
N PHE A 193 2.03 -1.57 -7.69
CA PHE A 193 1.90 -0.12 -7.72
C PHE A 193 3.23 0.62 -7.89
N ALA A 194 4.36 -0.10 -7.94
CA ALA A 194 5.70 0.51 -8.03
C ALA A 194 5.83 1.46 -9.23
N ARG A 195 5.29 1.08 -10.40
CA ARG A 195 5.32 1.91 -11.60
C ARG A 195 4.46 3.18 -11.48
N LEU A 196 3.35 3.12 -10.75
CA LEU A 196 2.46 4.26 -10.52
C LEU A 196 3.14 5.28 -9.59
N GLY A 197 3.70 4.79 -8.47
CA GLY A 197 4.49 5.64 -7.57
C GLY A 197 5.74 6.22 -8.23
N PHE A 198 6.33 5.50 -9.17
CA PHE A 198 7.42 6.02 -10.00
C PHE A 198 7.00 7.26 -10.80
N TYR A 199 5.85 7.23 -11.49
CA TYR A 199 5.35 8.40 -12.23
C TYR A 199 5.00 9.57 -11.32
N TYR A 200 4.44 9.29 -10.14
CA TYR A 200 4.22 10.30 -9.12
C TYR A 200 5.54 10.98 -8.71
N ARG A 201 6.55 10.19 -8.33
CA ARG A 201 7.88 10.69 -7.94
C ARG A 201 8.55 11.46 -9.07
N ARG A 202 8.39 11.01 -10.32
CA ARG A 202 8.94 11.68 -11.50
C ARG A 202 8.32 13.05 -11.70
N SER A 203 6.99 13.11 -11.65
CA SER A 203 6.22 14.35 -11.76
C SER A 203 6.55 15.32 -10.63
N LEU A 204 6.64 14.83 -9.39
CA LEU A 204 7.00 15.63 -8.23
C LEU A 204 8.37 16.30 -8.42
N GLY A 205 9.37 15.55 -8.87
CA GLY A 205 10.70 16.11 -9.15
C GLY A 205 10.72 17.07 -10.33
N GLU A 206 9.83 16.93 -11.30
CA GLU A 206 9.72 17.87 -12.43
C GLU A 206 9.07 19.19 -12.00
N VAL A 207 7.91 19.11 -11.36
CA VAL A 207 7.15 20.28 -10.91
C VAL A 207 7.92 21.04 -9.83
N LEU A 208 8.42 20.35 -8.79
CA LEU A 208 9.06 21.02 -7.65
C LEU A 208 10.47 21.56 -7.95
N LEU A 209 11.24 20.89 -8.81
CA LEU A 209 12.66 21.24 -9.01
C LEU A 209 12.95 21.96 -10.33
N LYS A 210 12.14 21.74 -11.38
CA LYS A 210 12.42 22.31 -12.71
C LYS A 210 11.47 23.42 -13.11
N GLN A 211 10.20 23.32 -12.73
CA GLN A 211 9.17 24.28 -13.17
C GLN A 211 9.04 25.48 -12.23
N ARG A 212 9.67 25.43 -11.04
CA ARG A 212 9.68 26.56 -10.10
C ARG A 212 10.78 27.55 -10.45
N GLY A 213 10.39 28.81 -10.67
CA GLY A 213 11.35 29.93 -10.81
C GLY A 213 12.15 30.18 -9.52
N ASN A 214 11.52 29.97 -8.35
CA ASN A 214 12.18 30.00 -7.04
C ASN A 214 11.87 28.71 -6.25
N PRO A 215 12.84 27.79 -6.10
CA PRO A 215 12.66 26.56 -5.33
C PRO A 215 12.32 26.76 -3.84
N MET A 216 12.63 27.93 -3.29
CA MET A 216 12.38 28.30 -1.89
C MET A 216 11.04 29.01 -1.67
N SER A 217 10.24 29.23 -2.72
CA SER A 217 8.91 29.81 -2.57
C SER A 217 8.00 28.87 -1.77
N GLY A 218 7.15 29.42 -0.90
CA GLY A 218 6.11 28.68 -0.17
C GLY A 218 4.76 28.68 -0.89
N GLU A 219 4.69 29.20 -2.11
CA GLU A 219 3.44 29.30 -2.86
C GLU A 219 2.81 27.93 -3.12
N LEU A 220 1.49 27.90 -3.02
CA LEU A 220 0.66 26.76 -3.39
C LEU A 220 0.87 26.42 -4.87
N ILE A 221 1.10 25.14 -5.14
CA ILE A 221 1.27 24.65 -6.51
C ILE A 221 0.01 23.91 -6.92
N CYS A 222 -0.76 24.49 -7.85
CA CYS A 222 -1.97 23.86 -8.38
C CYS A 222 -1.62 22.69 -9.30
N ASP A 223 -1.60 21.48 -8.74
CA ASP A 223 -1.38 20.24 -9.48
C ASP A 223 -2.25 19.14 -8.83
N PRO A 224 -3.45 18.86 -9.38
CA PRO A 224 -4.38 17.92 -8.77
C PRO A 224 -3.80 16.51 -8.67
N PHE A 225 -3.00 16.08 -9.66
CA PHE A 225 -2.33 14.79 -9.62
C PHE A 225 -1.37 14.70 -8.43
N LEU A 226 -0.52 15.70 -8.22
CA LEU A 226 0.44 15.68 -7.13
C LEU A 226 -0.21 15.86 -5.76
N ALA A 227 -1.26 16.67 -5.65
CA ALA A 227 -1.98 16.89 -4.41
C ALA A 227 -2.76 15.65 -3.97
N THR A 228 -3.44 14.95 -4.88
CA THR A 228 -4.36 13.86 -4.51
C THR A 228 -3.75 12.47 -4.62
N PHE A 229 -2.63 12.26 -5.34
CA PHE A 229 -2.03 10.93 -5.50
C PHE A 229 -1.69 10.25 -4.17
N PRO A 230 -1.05 10.91 -3.18
CA PRO A 230 -0.76 10.29 -1.89
C PRO A 230 -2.03 9.80 -1.17
N ILE A 231 -3.11 10.58 -1.24
CA ILE A 231 -4.38 10.25 -0.59
C ILE A 231 -5.05 9.06 -1.31
N VAL A 232 -5.07 9.08 -2.64
CA VAL A 232 -5.57 7.96 -3.44
C VAL A 232 -4.73 6.70 -3.23
N ALA A 233 -3.43 6.81 -2.98
CA ALA A 233 -2.57 5.67 -2.71
C ALA A 233 -2.94 4.91 -1.42
N GLU A 234 -3.70 5.53 -0.50
CA GLU A 234 -4.28 4.89 0.67
C GLU A 234 -5.62 4.18 0.38
N GLN A 235 -6.23 4.44 -0.79
CA GLN A 235 -7.48 3.81 -1.24
C GLN A 235 -7.17 2.71 -2.27
N LEU A 236 -7.00 1.49 -1.78
CA LEU A 236 -6.55 0.35 -2.59
C LEU A 236 -7.48 0.02 -3.76
N ASP A 237 -8.78 0.24 -3.59
CA ASP A 237 -9.79 -0.01 -4.63
C ASP A 237 -9.68 0.97 -5.80
N VAL A 238 -9.44 2.25 -5.53
CA VAL A 238 -9.16 3.26 -6.57
C VAL A 238 -7.81 2.98 -7.23
N MET A 239 -6.79 2.61 -6.46
CA MET A 239 -5.48 2.23 -7.00
C MET A 239 -5.55 1.00 -7.91
N ASP A 240 -6.37 0.01 -7.56
CA ASP A 240 -6.64 -1.16 -8.39
C ASP A 240 -7.30 -0.77 -9.72
N LEU A 241 -8.30 0.11 -9.68
CA LEU A 241 -8.94 0.64 -10.88
C LEU A 241 -7.93 1.35 -11.80
N VAL A 242 -7.19 2.34 -11.27
CA VAL A 242 -6.21 3.11 -12.05
C VAL A 242 -5.14 2.20 -12.64
N ARG A 243 -4.63 1.25 -11.84
CA ARG A 243 -3.64 0.27 -12.32
C ARG A 243 -4.23 -0.55 -13.46
N SER A 244 -5.48 -1.02 -13.35
CA SER A 244 -6.12 -1.82 -14.39
C SER A 244 -6.24 -1.05 -15.71
N LEU A 245 -6.74 0.19 -15.67
CA LEU A 245 -6.89 1.06 -16.83
C LEU A 245 -5.52 1.42 -17.43
N TRP A 246 -4.52 1.66 -16.59
CA TRP A 246 -3.18 1.95 -17.05
C TRP A 246 -2.51 0.74 -17.72
N VAL A 247 -2.69 -0.47 -17.18
CA VAL A 247 -2.19 -1.70 -17.82
C VAL A 247 -2.86 -1.93 -19.18
N GLU A 248 -4.16 -1.67 -19.29
CA GLU A 248 -4.88 -1.72 -20.58
C GLU A 248 -4.33 -0.69 -21.58
N LYS A 249 -4.09 0.55 -21.12
CA LYS A 249 -3.48 1.62 -21.93
C LYS A 249 -2.07 1.24 -22.39
N LEU A 250 -1.24 0.68 -21.51
CA LEU A 250 0.10 0.19 -21.87
C LEU A 250 0.04 -0.92 -22.92
N LYS A 251 -0.89 -1.88 -22.79
CA LYS A 251 -1.09 -2.93 -23.79
C LYS A 251 -1.48 -2.35 -25.16
N SER A 252 -2.27 -1.27 -25.19
CA SER A 252 -2.66 -0.60 -26.44
C SER A 252 -1.47 0.00 -27.21
N TYR A 253 -0.34 0.24 -26.54
CA TYR A 253 0.87 0.77 -27.18
C TYR A 253 1.68 -0.31 -27.92
N GLY A 254 1.40 -1.59 -27.66
CA GLY A 254 2.17 -2.70 -28.23
C GLY A 254 3.65 -2.64 -27.86
N ASN A 255 4.52 -2.98 -28.81
CA ASN A 255 5.97 -3.02 -28.60
C ASN A 255 6.67 -1.67 -28.80
N LYS A 256 5.94 -0.58 -29.05
CA LYS A 256 6.55 0.74 -29.25
C LYS A 256 7.09 1.24 -27.91
N LYS A 257 8.42 1.27 -27.80
CA LYS A 257 9.09 1.85 -26.64
C LYS A 257 8.83 3.35 -26.63
N ARG A 258 8.24 3.85 -25.55
CA ARG A 258 8.03 5.28 -25.33
C ARG A 258 9.09 5.83 -24.39
N GLU A 259 9.29 7.13 -24.48
CA GLU A 259 10.11 7.81 -23.50
C GLU A 259 9.41 7.85 -22.14
N GLU A 260 10.20 7.79 -21.07
CA GLU A 260 9.70 7.84 -19.69
C GLU A 260 8.85 9.09 -19.40
N SER A 261 9.25 10.24 -19.94
CA SER A 261 8.53 11.52 -19.85
C SER A 261 7.15 11.43 -20.50
N GLU A 262 7.10 10.86 -21.71
CA GLU A 262 5.86 10.66 -22.45
C GLU A 262 4.93 9.71 -21.70
N GLU A 263 5.43 8.58 -21.20
CA GLU A 263 4.62 7.64 -20.40
C GLU A 263 4.10 8.30 -19.11
N THR A 264 4.94 9.10 -18.43
CA THR A 264 4.55 9.83 -17.22
C THR A 264 3.41 10.80 -17.51
N ALA A 265 3.48 11.56 -18.62
CA ALA A 265 2.44 12.50 -19.02
C ALA A 265 1.11 11.79 -19.32
N HIS A 266 1.14 10.68 -20.07
CA HIS A 266 -0.05 9.89 -20.34
C HIS A 266 -0.65 9.26 -19.07
N PHE A 267 0.19 8.84 -18.13
CA PHE A 267 -0.30 8.33 -16.85
C PHE A 267 -1.02 9.42 -16.05
N ARG A 268 -0.47 10.64 -16.03
CA ARG A 268 -1.12 11.79 -15.37
C ARG A 268 -2.50 12.06 -15.97
N GLU A 269 -2.62 12.04 -17.29
CA GLU A 269 -3.91 12.19 -17.98
C GLU A 269 -4.90 11.11 -17.54
N VAL A 270 -4.49 9.83 -17.56
CA VAL A 270 -5.33 8.73 -17.07
C VAL A 270 -5.74 8.95 -15.63
N TYR A 271 -4.83 9.35 -14.74
CA TYR A 271 -5.16 9.60 -13.35
C TYR A 271 -6.18 10.73 -13.17
N VAL A 272 -5.95 11.88 -13.82
CA VAL A 272 -6.84 13.06 -13.71
C VAL A 272 -8.23 12.72 -14.25
N ASN A 273 -8.31 11.95 -15.33
CA ASN A 273 -9.57 11.53 -15.91
C ASN A 273 -10.25 10.37 -15.16
N THR A 274 -9.63 9.81 -14.11
CA THR A 274 -10.16 8.64 -13.40
C THR A 274 -10.13 8.82 -11.88
N ALA A 275 -9.02 8.51 -11.23
CA ALA A 275 -8.87 8.58 -9.77
C ALA A 275 -9.24 9.94 -9.19
N PHE A 276 -8.79 11.03 -9.82
CA PHE A 276 -9.12 12.38 -9.36
C PHE A 276 -10.63 12.63 -9.40
N VAL A 277 -11.30 12.26 -10.50
CA VAL A 277 -12.76 12.37 -10.65
C VAL A 277 -13.49 11.56 -9.57
N LEU A 278 -13.05 10.32 -9.33
CA LEU A 278 -13.67 9.43 -8.36
C LEU A 278 -13.44 9.88 -6.91
N TYR A 279 -12.28 10.44 -6.61
CA TYR A 279 -11.90 10.89 -5.28
C TYR A 279 -12.55 12.23 -4.91
N ASP A 280 -12.45 13.23 -5.80
CA ASP A 280 -12.79 14.63 -5.47
C ASP A 280 -14.21 15.01 -5.93
N VAL A 281 -14.66 14.48 -7.08
CA VAL A 281 -15.89 14.93 -7.74
C VAL A 281 -17.08 14.01 -7.45
N ILE A 282 -16.88 12.68 -7.47
CA ILE A 282 -17.96 11.72 -7.23
C ILE A 282 -18.21 11.58 -5.72
N PRO A 283 -19.48 11.61 -5.26
CA PRO A 283 -19.82 11.33 -3.86
C PRO A 283 -19.69 9.85 -3.56
N MET A 284 -18.46 9.38 -3.39
CA MET A 284 -18.13 8.04 -2.95
C MET A 284 -18.06 7.99 -1.42
N PRO A 285 -18.56 6.92 -0.77
CA PRO A 285 -18.35 6.70 0.67
C PRO A 285 -16.86 6.71 1.02
N GLU A 286 -16.49 7.12 2.23
CA GLU A 286 -15.09 7.06 2.68
C GLU A 286 -14.56 5.62 2.62
N PHE A 287 -13.29 5.45 2.24
CA PHE A 287 -12.70 4.13 2.14
C PHE A 287 -12.53 3.52 3.54
N ASP A 288 -13.27 2.45 3.83
CA ASP A 288 -13.14 1.68 5.06
C ASP A 288 -12.98 0.20 4.72
N LEU A 289 -11.75 -0.29 4.91
CA LEU A 289 -11.40 -1.69 4.66
C LEU A 289 -12.19 -2.67 5.54
N LEU A 290 -12.61 -2.24 6.72
CA LEU A 290 -13.31 -3.09 7.68
C LEU A 290 -14.81 -3.14 7.41
N ASN A 291 -15.37 -2.17 6.67
CA ASN A 291 -16.80 -2.10 6.42
C ASN A 291 -17.17 -2.73 5.06
N PRO A 292 -17.70 -3.96 5.03
CA PRO A 292 -18.01 -4.66 3.79
C PRO A 292 -19.12 -3.97 2.98
N GLN A 293 -20.05 -3.28 3.64
CA GLN A 293 -21.12 -2.56 2.97
C GLN A 293 -20.55 -1.36 2.21
N VAL A 294 -19.70 -0.57 2.87
CA VAL A 294 -18.98 0.56 2.26
C VAL A 294 -18.14 0.08 1.07
N LEU A 295 -17.38 -1.01 1.22
CA LEU A 295 -16.59 -1.57 0.12
C LEU A 295 -17.47 -2.05 -1.05
N ALA A 296 -18.64 -2.63 -0.79
CA ALA A 296 -19.57 -3.05 -1.83
C ALA A 296 -20.18 -1.87 -2.59
N GLU A 297 -20.56 -0.80 -1.88
CA GLU A 297 -21.06 0.44 -2.48
C GLU A 297 -19.99 1.10 -3.35
N ARG A 298 -18.76 1.22 -2.84
CA ARG A 298 -17.60 1.74 -3.59
C ARG A 298 -17.30 0.88 -4.82
N PHE A 299 -17.30 -0.45 -4.68
CA PHE A 299 -17.10 -1.38 -5.78
C PHE A 299 -18.13 -1.18 -6.90
N ALA A 300 -19.41 -0.98 -6.57
CA ALA A 300 -20.45 -0.72 -7.56
C ALA A 300 -20.19 0.59 -8.34
N ILE A 301 -19.79 1.66 -7.64
CA ILE A 301 -19.43 2.95 -8.27
C ILE A 301 -18.22 2.78 -9.19
N LEU A 302 -17.13 2.18 -8.70
CA LEU A 302 -15.91 1.97 -9.46
C LEU A 302 -16.13 1.10 -10.70
N LYS A 303 -16.96 0.05 -10.57
CA LYS A 303 -17.33 -0.82 -11.68
C LYS A 303 -18.13 -0.06 -12.75
N ALA A 304 -19.18 0.66 -12.36
CA ALA A 304 -19.99 1.45 -13.27
C ALA A 304 -19.16 2.52 -14.00
N PHE A 305 -18.26 3.19 -13.27
CA PHE A 305 -17.31 4.13 -13.86
C PHE A 305 -16.40 3.45 -14.88
N LYS A 306 -15.78 2.31 -14.52
CA LYS A 306 -14.88 1.58 -15.41
C LYS A 306 -15.57 1.15 -16.71
N GLU A 307 -16.76 0.57 -16.62
CA GLU A 307 -17.53 0.10 -17.79
C GLU A 307 -17.81 1.24 -18.77
N GLN A 308 -18.16 2.42 -18.25
CA GLN A 308 -18.34 3.59 -19.09
C GLN A 308 -17.02 4.12 -19.67
N TYR A 309 -15.99 4.25 -18.83
CA TYR A 309 -14.70 4.84 -19.22
C TYR A 309 -13.99 4.03 -20.31
N VAL A 310 -14.11 2.70 -20.27
CA VAL A 310 -13.58 1.81 -21.32
C VAL A 310 -14.30 2.02 -22.66
N THR A 311 -15.59 2.40 -22.63
CA THR A 311 -16.37 2.69 -23.84
C THR A 311 -16.07 4.09 -24.40
N ASN A 312 -15.91 5.08 -23.52
CA ASN A 312 -15.53 6.44 -23.87
C ASN A 312 -14.59 6.97 -22.78
N THR A 313 -13.34 7.25 -23.15
CA THR A 313 -12.28 7.73 -22.24
C THR A 313 -12.48 9.15 -21.74
N ASP A 314 -13.63 9.77 -22.06
CA ASP A 314 -14.05 11.06 -21.54
C ASP A 314 -14.84 10.89 -20.22
N PRO A 315 -14.30 11.32 -19.07
CA PRO A 315 -15.00 11.25 -17.79
C PRO A 315 -16.24 12.15 -17.74
N LEU A 316 -16.33 13.20 -18.56
CA LEU A 316 -17.46 14.14 -18.54
C LEU A 316 -18.79 13.46 -18.84
N LYS A 317 -18.79 12.40 -19.65
CA LYS A 317 -20.00 11.60 -19.91
C LYS A 317 -20.52 10.89 -18.66
N TYR A 318 -19.61 10.51 -17.74
CA TYR A 318 -20.00 9.89 -16.47
C TYR A 318 -20.54 10.96 -15.55
N LEU A 319 -19.81 12.07 -15.45
CA LEU A 319 -20.19 13.20 -14.61
C LEU A 319 -21.54 13.83 -15.00
N SER A 320 -21.87 13.88 -16.30
CA SER A 320 -23.14 14.45 -16.77
C SER A 320 -24.38 13.64 -16.38
N THR A 321 -24.20 12.38 -15.96
CA THR A 321 -25.28 11.48 -15.56
C THR A 321 -25.30 11.20 -14.05
N HIS A 322 -24.37 11.78 -13.29
CA HIS A 322 -24.21 11.52 -11.86
C HIS A 322 -24.18 12.80 -11.04
N ARG A 323 -24.58 12.71 -9.77
CA ARG A 323 -24.41 13.82 -8.82
C ARG A 323 -22.92 14.05 -8.59
N CYS A 324 -22.51 15.31 -8.60
CA CYS A 324 -21.12 15.73 -8.42
C CYS A 324 -21.00 16.68 -7.22
N LYS A 325 -19.89 16.57 -6.49
CA LYS A 325 -19.49 17.55 -5.49
C LYS A 325 -18.87 18.77 -6.17
N PRO A 326 -19.03 19.99 -5.60
CA PRO A 326 -18.25 21.14 -6.01
C PRO A 326 -16.76 20.84 -5.83
N VAL A 327 -15.97 21.34 -6.78
CA VAL A 327 -14.53 21.11 -6.84
C VAL A 327 -13.83 22.06 -5.86
N ASP A 328 -13.05 21.53 -4.92
CA ASP A 328 -12.24 22.34 -3.99
C ASP A 328 -10.88 22.68 -4.62
N ILE A 329 -10.75 23.92 -5.08
CA ILE A 329 -9.55 24.43 -5.75
C ILE A 329 -8.34 24.43 -4.81
N PHE A 330 -8.53 24.67 -3.51
CA PHE A 330 -7.44 24.60 -2.53
C PHE A 330 -7.08 23.16 -2.20
N GLY A 331 -8.07 22.27 -2.24
CA GLY A 331 -7.93 20.81 -2.20
C GLY A 331 -6.98 20.25 -3.27
N GLN A 332 -6.74 20.98 -4.36
CA GLN A 332 -5.92 20.58 -5.50
C GLN A 332 -4.54 21.20 -5.55
N ALA A 333 -4.19 21.99 -4.54
CA ALA A 333 -2.87 22.59 -4.44
C ALA A 333 -1.97 21.80 -3.49
N ILE A 334 -0.71 21.63 -3.91
CA ILE A 334 0.38 21.15 -3.07
C ILE A 334 0.74 22.27 -2.10
N ASP A 335 0.79 21.90 -0.82
CA ASP A 335 1.17 22.75 0.29
C ASP A 335 2.43 22.17 0.93
N LEU A 336 3.58 22.71 0.53
CA LEU A 336 4.91 22.24 0.95
C LEU A 336 5.23 22.57 2.42
N ILE A 337 4.44 23.43 3.07
CA ILE A 337 4.62 23.85 4.46
C ILE A 337 3.47 23.39 5.37
N GLY A 338 2.49 22.67 4.81
CA GLY A 338 1.33 22.16 5.53
C GLY A 338 1.10 20.68 5.25
N ARG A 339 -0.10 20.34 4.77
CA ARG A 339 -0.55 18.92 4.68
C ARG A 339 0.28 18.00 3.77
N HIS A 340 1.12 18.57 2.90
CA HIS A 340 2.03 17.81 2.03
C HIS A 340 3.50 17.98 2.42
N ALA A 341 3.79 18.65 3.54
CA ALA A 341 5.13 18.69 4.11
C ALA A 341 5.60 17.25 4.44
N ILE A 342 6.90 17.01 4.34
CA ILE A 342 7.52 15.68 4.51
C ILE A 342 7.99 15.50 5.97
N ASP A 343 7.39 16.25 6.89
CA ASP A 343 7.87 16.44 8.26
C ASP A 343 7.46 15.31 9.20
#